data_AF-A0A4Y2SWX9-F1
#
_entry.id   AF-A0A4Y2SWX9-F1
#
_cell.length_a   1.000
_cell.length_b   1.000
_cell.length_c   1.000
_cell.angle_alpha   90.00
_cell.angle_beta   90.00
_cell.angle_gamma   90.00
#
_symmetry.space_group_name_H-M   'P 1'
#
loop_
_entity.id
_entity.type
_entity.pdbx_description
1 polymer ?
#
loop_
_entity_poly.entity_id
_entity_poly.type
_entity_poly.pdbx_seq_one_letter_code
_entity_poly.pdbx_strand_id
1 'polypeptide(L)'
;MAKHKNNVLDIDTKMEIIKAKEKDNLIAKQIIEKFQIRKYQFYEIFKEKNEITELWLNGNGSTKRKMRKAVNEEINEMVWEWSVDSSSRNLPISGAILQVQAKDIAEKLGKSDFHASNVWFESFRKRHGIYFKAVCGEAENVSDETVNM
;
A
#
# COMPACT_ATOMS: atom_id res chain seq x y z
N MET A 1 -17.48 -31.96 21.66
CA MET A 1 -16.46 -31.59 20.67
C MET A 1 -16.47 -30.08 20.51
N ALA A 2 -15.38 -29.38 20.79
CA ALA A 2 -15.32 -27.93 20.67
C ALA A 2 -15.56 -27.52 19.20
N LYS A 3 -16.53 -26.64 18.95
CA LYS A 3 -16.81 -26.16 17.59
C LYS A 3 -15.71 -25.18 17.18
N HIS A 4 -14.86 -25.59 16.22
CA HIS A 4 -13.85 -24.70 15.62
C HIS A 4 -14.51 -23.45 15.02
N LYS A 5 -14.06 -22.26 15.43
CA LYS A 5 -14.62 -20.99 14.97
C LYS A 5 -13.87 -20.52 13.72
N ASN A 6 -14.60 -19.96 12.75
CA ASN A 6 -14.01 -19.23 11.63
C ASN A 6 -13.63 -17.82 12.11
N ASN A 7 -12.56 -17.75 12.91
CA ASN A 7 -12.06 -16.48 13.42
C ASN A 7 -10.98 -15.94 12.50
N VAL A 8 -11.08 -14.65 12.16
CA VAL A 8 -9.99 -13.94 11.48
C VAL A 8 -8.85 -13.77 12.49
N LEU A 9 -7.71 -14.38 12.19
CA LEU A 9 -6.50 -14.33 13.03
C LEU A 9 -5.64 -13.13 12.65
N ASP A 10 -5.04 -12.49 13.65
CA ASP A 10 -3.96 -11.52 13.44
C ASP A 10 -2.65 -12.20 13.03
N ILE A 11 -1.71 -11.39 12.51
CA ILE A 11 -0.41 -11.86 12.04
C ILE A 11 0.40 -12.49 13.18
N ASP A 12 0.33 -11.94 14.40
CA ASP A 12 1.02 -12.50 15.57
C ASP A 12 0.55 -13.93 15.87
N THR A 13 -0.77 -14.17 15.94
CA THR A 13 -1.32 -15.51 16.15
C THR A 13 -0.93 -16.47 15.02
N LYS A 14 -0.93 -16.00 13.78
CA LYS A 14 -0.47 -16.80 12.62
C LYS A 14 1.01 -17.16 12.73
N MET A 15 1.86 -16.25 13.21
CA MET A 15 3.28 -16.52 13.44
C MET A 15 3.50 -17.48 14.61
N GLU A 16 2.69 -17.44 15.66
CA GLU A 16 2.72 -18.44 16.72
C GLU A 16 2.39 -19.84 16.20
N ILE A 17 1.42 -19.96 15.29
CA ILE A 17 1.08 -21.22 14.61
C ILE A 17 2.25 -21.73 13.77
N ILE A 18 2.93 -20.85 13.02
CA ILE A 18 4.10 -21.20 12.23
C ILE A 18 5.26 -21.67 13.14
N LYS A 19 5.56 -20.92 14.19
CA LYS A 19 6.58 -21.28 15.20
C LYS A 19 6.26 -22.62 15.87
N ALA A 20 5.01 -22.86 16.24
CA ALA A 20 4.56 -24.13 16.82
C ALA A 20 4.83 -25.33 15.90
N LYS A 21 4.78 -25.13 14.57
CA LYS A 21 5.06 -26.19 13.61
C LYS A 21 6.54 -26.37 13.30
N GLU A 22 7.27 -25.28 13.08
CA GLU A 22 8.66 -25.32 12.60
C GLU A 22 9.68 -25.39 13.75
N LYS A 23 9.41 -24.72 14.88
CA LYS A 23 10.30 -24.70 16.05
C LYS A 23 9.92 -25.77 17.08
N ASP A 24 8.65 -25.82 17.45
CA ASP A 24 8.18 -26.76 18.48
C ASP A 24 7.84 -28.15 17.90
N ASN A 25 7.95 -28.32 16.57
CA ASN A 25 7.70 -29.57 15.84
C ASN A 25 6.34 -30.23 16.12
N LEU A 26 5.31 -29.44 16.49
CA LEU A 26 3.99 -29.98 16.78
C LEU A 26 3.31 -30.54 15.53
N ILE A 27 2.49 -31.58 15.73
CA ILE A 27 1.69 -32.14 14.64
C ILE A 27 0.48 -31.23 14.34
N ALA A 28 0.03 -31.22 13.09
CA ALA A 28 -1.07 -30.35 12.64
C ALA A 28 -2.32 -30.49 13.52
N LYS A 29 -2.65 -31.71 13.97
CA LYS A 29 -3.78 -31.97 14.87
C LYS A 29 -3.66 -31.24 16.20
N GLN A 30 -2.48 -31.30 16.84
CA GLN A 30 -2.22 -30.60 18.11
C GLN A 30 -2.36 -29.09 17.95
N ILE A 31 -1.87 -28.53 16.84
CA ILE A 31 -1.95 -27.09 16.56
C ILE A 31 -3.40 -26.67 16.32
N ILE A 32 -4.15 -27.43 15.51
CA ILE A 32 -5.56 -27.18 15.23
C ILE A 32 -6.40 -27.17 16.52
N GLU A 33 -6.14 -28.13 17.42
CA GLU A 33 -6.79 -28.20 18.72
C GLU A 33 -6.33 -27.08 19.66
N LYS A 34 -5.02 -26.79 19.74
CA LYS A 34 -4.46 -25.74 20.62
C LYS A 34 -4.99 -24.36 20.28
N PHE A 35 -4.99 -24.00 18.98
CA PHE A 35 -5.41 -22.68 18.52
C PHE A 35 -6.91 -22.61 18.17
N GLN A 36 -7.65 -23.72 18.31
CA GLN A 36 -9.09 -23.81 18.02
C GLN A 36 -9.48 -23.35 16.60
N ILE A 37 -8.58 -23.50 15.64
CA ILE A 37 -8.74 -23.12 14.23
C ILE A 37 -9.34 -24.25 13.41
N ARG A 38 -9.83 -23.96 12.20
CA ARG A 38 -10.24 -25.02 11.26
C ARG A 38 -9.03 -25.62 10.54
N LYS A 39 -9.16 -26.89 10.12
CA LYS A 39 -8.16 -27.58 9.29
C LYS A 39 -7.75 -26.76 8.06
N TYR A 40 -8.72 -26.15 7.37
CA TYR A 40 -8.44 -25.28 6.22
C TYR A 40 -7.53 -24.09 6.59
N GLN A 41 -7.83 -23.38 7.68
CA GLN A 41 -7.06 -22.22 8.12
C GLN A 41 -5.61 -22.58 8.42
N PHE A 42 -5.37 -23.76 9.03
CA PHE A 42 -4.01 -24.26 9.23
C PHE A 42 -3.26 -24.34 7.90
N TYR A 43 -3.78 -25.06 6.91
CA TYR A 43 -3.08 -25.21 5.62
C TYR A 43 -2.93 -23.89 4.86
N GLU A 44 -3.92 -23.00 4.94
CA GLU A 44 -3.86 -21.66 4.35
C GLU A 44 -2.72 -20.83 4.97
N ILE A 45 -2.57 -20.84 6.29
CA ILE A 45 -1.48 -20.15 6.99
C ILE A 45 -0.11 -20.69 6.55
N PHE A 46 0.04 -22.01 6.40
CA PHE A 46 1.29 -22.59 5.91
C PHE A 46 1.57 -22.31 4.44
N LYS A 47 0.52 -22.20 3.62
CA LYS A 47 0.64 -21.77 2.22
C LYS A 47 1.13 -20.32 2.12
N GLU A 48 0.63 -19.43 2.99
CA GLU A 48 0.97 -18.01 3.00
C GLU A 48 2.17 -17.66 3.92
N LYS A 49 2.93 -18.64 4.41
CA LYS A 49 3.91 -18.43 5.51
C LYS A 49 4.91 -17.31 5.26
N ASN A 50 5.43 -17.20 4.02
CA ASN A 50 6.47 -16.24 3.68
C ASN A 50 5.92 -14.81 3.76
N GLU A 51 4.71 -14.60 3.23
CA GLU A 51 4.02 -13.32 3.28
C GLU A 51 3.65 -12.93 4.72
N ILE A 52 3.18 -13.90 5.53
CA ILE A 52 2.89 -13.66 6.95
C ILE A 52 4.16 -13.25 7.70
N THR A 53 5.30 -13.90 7.40
CA THR A 53 6.59 -13.58 8.01
C THR A 53 7.05 -12.17 7.62
N GLU A 54 6.95 -11.80 6.35
CA GLU A 54 7.28 -10.45 5.85
C GLU A 54 6.42 -9.38 6.53
N LEU A 55 5.10 -9.57 6.58
CA LEU A 55 4.18 -8.65 7.26
C LEU A 55 4.52 -8.49 8.74
N TRP A 56 4.88 -9.58 9.42
CA TRP A 56 5.28 -9.57 10.83
C TRP A 56 6.58 -8.78 11.04
N LEU A 57 7.59 -8.99 10.20
CA LEU A 57 8.86 -8.25 10.25
C LEU A 57 8.67 -6.75 10.00
N ASN A 58 7.68 -6.38 9.18
CA ASN A 58 7.31 -4.99 8.91
C ASN A 58 6.45 -4.34 10.04
N GLY A 59 6.33 -4.98 11.20
CA GLY A 59 5.63 -4.42 12.37
C GLY A 59 4.10 -4.57 12.34
N ASN A 60 3.53 -5.40 11.45
CA ASN A 60 2.08 -5.53 11.30
C ASN A 60 1.46 -6.64 12.17
N GLY A 61 2.07 -7.01 13.30
CA GLY A 61 1.67 -8.15 14.13
C GLY A 61 0.19 -8.19 14.52
N SER A 62 -0.36 -7.06 14.99
CA SER A 62 -1.76 -6.94 15.42
C SER A 62 -2.78 -6.91 14.28
N THR A 63 -2.33 -6.90 13.03
CA THR A 63 -3.19 -6.74 11.85
C THR A 63 -3.94 -8.03 11.54
N LYS A 64 -5.28 -7.95 11.51
CA LYS A 64 -6.15 -9.11 11.18
C LYS A 64 -6.44 -9.28 9.70
N ARG A 65 -6.34 -8.21 8.91
CA ARG A 65 -6.63 -8.20 7.48
C ARG A 65 -5.45 -7.62 6.74
N LYS A 66 -5.01 -8.28 5.68
CA LYS A 66 -3.98 -7.75 4.78
C LYS A 66 -4.36 -6.32 4.40
N MET A 67 -3.43 -5.39 4.56
CA MET A 67 -3.58 -4.07 3.93
C MET A 67 -3.71 -4.34 2.44
N ARG A 68 -4.76 -3.80 1.82
CA ARG A 68 -4.89 -3.88 0.37
C ARG A 68 -3.70 -3.13 -0.21
N LYS A 69 -2.83 -3.82 -0.95
CA LYS A 69 -1.90 -3.13 -1.84
C LYS A 69 -2.77 -2.26 -2.73
N ALA A 70 -2.53 -0.94 -2.76
CA ALA A 70 -3.26 -0.11 -3.70
C ALA A 70 -2.96 -0.67 -5.10
N VAL A 71 -3.95 -0.68 -5.99
CA VAL A 71 -3.76 -1.13 -7.40
C VAL A 71 -2.56 -0.42 -8.04
N ASN A 72 -2.29 0.80 -7.57
CA ASN A 72 -1.24 1.69 -8.04
C ASN A 72 -0.10 1.86 -7.02
N GLU A 73 0.12 0.92 -6.09
CA GLU A 73 1.16 1.06 -5.04
C GLU A 73 2.55 1.24 -5.66
N GLU A 74 2.87 0.47 -6.69
CA GLU A 74 4.14 0.58 -7.44
C GLU A 74 4.31 1.95 -8.14
N ILE A 75 3.21 2.53 -8.64
CA ILE A 75 3.24 3.89 -9.21
C ILE A 75 3.47 4.91 -8.08
N ASN A 76 2.78 4.75 -6.95
CA ASN A 76 2.94 5.64 -5.79
C ASN A 76 4.39 5.60 -5.27
N GLU A 77 4.99 4.42 -5.17
CA GLU A 77 6.37 4.24 -4.69
C GLU A 77 7.37 4.96 -5.60
N MET A 78 7.30 4.73 -6.92
CA MET A 78 8.19 5.40 -7.87
C MET A 78 7.97 6.91 -7.95
N VAL A 79 6.73 7.38 -7.86
CA VAL A 79 6.44 8.83 -7.81
C VAL A 79 7.02 9.44 -6.54
N TRP A 80 6.94 8.73 -5.41
CA TRP A 80 7.51 9.18 -4.15
C TRP A 80 9.04 9.26 -4.21
N GLU A 81 9.70 8.20 -4.67
CA GLU A 81 11.16 8.18 -4.84
C GLU A 81 11.64 9.30 -5.75
N TRP A 82 10.99 9.47 -6.90
CA TRP A 82 11.29 10.57 -7.82
C TRP A 82 11.06 11.95 -7.17
N SER A 83 10.01 12.11 -6.36
CA SER A 83 9.72 13.36 -5.68
C SER A 83 10.79 13.69 -4.62
N VAL A 84 11.30 12.68 -3.91
CA VAL A 84 12.38 12.83 -2.93
C VAL A 84 13.69 13.19 -3.64
N ASP A 85 14.04 12.49 -4.72
CA ASP A 85 15.23 12.79 -5.52
C ASP A 85 15.17 14.21 -6.10
N SER A 86 14.04 14.60 -6.70
CA SER A 86 13.83 15.93 -7.28
C SER A 86 13.90 17.04 -6.22
N SER A 87 13.34 16.80 -5.03
CA SER A 87 13.45 17.74 -3.89
C SER A 87 14.89 17.87 -3.40
N SER A 88 15.67 16.78 -3.41
CA SER A 88 17.09 16.80 -3.02
C SER A 88 17.97 17.60 -3.98
N ARG A 89 17.51 17.78 -5.23
CA ARG A 89 18.12 18.63 -6.26
C ARG A 89 17.59 20.06 -6.25
N ASN A 90 16.85 20.46 -5.21
CA ASN A 90 16.19 21.76 -5.07
C ASN A 90 15.25 22.13 -6.24
N LEU A 91 14.68 21.15 -6.92
CA LEU A 91 13.71 21.42 -7.99
C LEU A 91 12.33 21.72 -7.37
N PRO A 92 11.68 22.84 -7.74
CA PRO A 92 10.32 23.12 -7.29
C PRO A 92 9.35 22.14 -7.97
N ILE A 93 8.86 21.16 -7.21
CA ILE A 93 7.82 20.26 -7.68
C ILE A 93 6.49 20.95 -7.41
N SER A 94 5.73 21.23 -8.46
CA SER A 94 4.33 21.63 -8.34
C SER A 94 3.41 20.41 -8.38
N GLY A 95 2.17 20.55 -7.91
CA GLY A 95 1.20 19.46 -7.97
C GLY A 95 0.96 18.96 -9.40
N ALA A 96 0.93 19.87 -10.38
CA ALA A 96 0.77 19.54 -11.79
C ALA A 96 1.95 18.70 -12.33
N ILE A 97 3.19 19.08 -11.98
CA ILE A 97 4.39 18.32 -12.38
C ILE A 97 4.33 16.91 -11.79
N LEU A 98 3.92 16.78 -10.53
CA LEU A 98 3.78 15.48 -9.86
C LEU A 98 2.73 14.58 -10.55
N GLN A 99 1.59 15.15 -10.97
CA GLN A 99 0.57 14.41 -11.71
C GLN A 99 1.05 14.00 -13.11
N VAL A 100 1.81 14.85 -13.81
CA VAL A 100 2.41 14.51 -15.12
C VAL A 100 3.41 13.36 -14.96
N GLN A 101 4.30 13.45 -13.98
CA GLN A 101 5.28 12.40 -13.70
C GLN A 101 4.60 11.07 -13.35
N ALA A 102 3.51 11.11 -12.57
CA ALA A 102 2.78 9.90 -12.23
C ALA A 102 2.15 9.21 -13.44
N LYS A 103 1.70 9.98 -14.45
CA LYS A 103 1.22 9.43 -15.72
C LYS A 103 2.35 8.80 -16.52
N ASP A 104 3.48 9.49 -16.65
CA ASP A 104 4.66 8.98 -17.38
C ASP A 104 5.19 7.67 -16.75
N ILE A 105 5.26 7.61 -15.42
CA ILE A 105 5.63 6.37 -14.71
C ILE A 105 4.60 5.26 -14.97
N ALA A 106 3.31 5.57 -14.95
CA ALA A 106 2.27 4.58 -15.23
C ALA A 106 2.32 4.03 -16.66
N GLU A 107 2.57 4.90 -17.65
CA GLU A 107 2.75 4.52 -19.05
C GLU A 107 3.97 3.59 -19.22
N LYS A 108 5.09 3.92 -18.59
CA LYS A 108 6.31 3.08 -18.60
C LYS A 108 6.10 1.71 -17.97
N LEU A 109 5.17 1.60 -17.02
CA LEU A 109 4.75 0.33 -16.41
C LEU A 109 3.66 -0.42 -17.20
N GLY A 110 3.16 0.14 -18.30
CA GLY A 110 2.03 -0.42 -19.04
C GLY A 110 0.69 -0.35 -18.29
N LYS A 111 0.57 0.54 -17.30
CA LYS A 111 -0.65 0.75 -16.50
C LYS A 111 -1.48 1.91 -17.07
N SER A 112 -1.98 1.73 -18.29
CA SER A 112 -2.74 2.76 -19.03
C SER A 112 -4.03 3.22 -18.34
N ASP A 113 -4.60 2.40 -17.45
CA ASP A 113 -5.82 2.72 -16.70
C ASP A 113 -5.55 3.63 -15.49
N PHE A 114 -4.30 3.99 -15.23
CA PHE A 114 -3.95 4.89 -14.15
C PHE A 114 -4.37 6.33 -14.46
N HIS A 115 -5.17 6.89 -13.56
CA HIS A 115 -5.57 8.29 -13.64
C HIS A 115 -4.93 9.06 -12.48
N ALA A 116 -4.00 9.96 -12.80
CA ALA A 116 -3.44 10.95 -11.87
C ALA A 116 -4.48 12.05 -11.51
N SER A 117 -5.68 11.63 -11.11
CA SER A 117 -6.80 12.48 -10.75
C SER A 117 -6.49 13.33 -9.51
N ASN A 118 -7.27 14.39 -9.29
CA ASN A 118 -7.15 15.21 -8.09
C ASN A 118 -7.35 14.39 -6.81
N VAL A 119 -8.26 13.41 -6.82
CA VAL A 119 -8.50 12.52 -5.67
C VAL A 119 -7.28 11.64 -5.37
N TRP A 120 -6.66 11.08 -6.41
CA TRP A 120 -5.41 10.34 -6.26
C TRP A 120 -4.31 11.25 -5.71
N PHE A 121 -4.13 12.43 -6.30
CA PHE A 121 -3.10 13.39 -5.92
C PHE A 121 -3.25 13.84 -4.46
N GLU A 122 -4.46 14.16 -4.00
CA GLU A 122 -4.73 14.52 -2.61
C GLU A 122 -4.40 13.38 -1.65
N SER A 123 -4.76 12.14 -2.03
CA SER A 123 -4.48 10.95 -1.22
C SER A 123 -2.97 10.68 -1.14
N PHE A 124 -2.26 10.80 -2.27
CA PHE A 124 -0.81 10.69 -2.36
C PHE A 124 -0.12 11.73 -1.48
N ARG A 125 -0.53 13.00 -1.62
CA ARG A 125 0.00 14.13 -0.85
C ARG A 125 -0.16 13.90 0.66
N LYS A 126 -1.34 13.48 1.11
CA LYS A 126 -1.64 13.19 2.52
C LYS A 126 -0.79 12.03 3.04
N ARG A 127 -0.63 10.96 2.25
CA ARG A 127 0.16 9.77 2.62
C ARG A 127 1.63 10.11 2.84
N HIS A 128 2.20 10.96 1.99
CA HIS A 128 3.63 11.29 2.00
C HIS A 128 3.96 12.62 2.70
N GLY A 129 2.96 13.28 3.31
CA GLY A 129 3.17 14.54 4.05
C GLY A 129 3.66 15.70 3.19
N ILE A 130 3.33 15.72 1.89
CA ILE A 130 3.73 16.79 0.97
C ILE A 130 2.83 18.00 1.19
N TYR A 131 3.34 19.22 1.29
CA TYR A 131 2.52 20.43 1.43
C TYR A 131 2.94 21.48 0.40
N PHE A 132 2.02 21.88 -0.46
CA PHE A 132 2.22 23.02 -1.35
C PHE A 132 1.75 24.29 -0.63
N LYS A 133 2.57 25.33 -0.60
CA LYS A 133 2.14 26.63 -0.11
C LYS A 133 1.05 27.16 -1.06
N ALA A 134 -0.09 27.56 -0.51
CA ALA A 134 -1.08 28.31 -1.28
C ALA A 134 -0.45 29.66 -1.67
N VAL A 135 -0.31 29.91 -2.96
CA VAL A 135 -0.06 31.27 -3.46
C VAL A 135 -1.40 31.98 -3.42
N CYS A 136 -1.56 32.90 -2.48
CA CYS A 136 -2.72 33.79 -2.40
C CYS A 136 -2.37 35.10 -3.12
N GLY A 137 -3.10 35.43 -4.19
CA GLY A 137 -2.89 36.60 -5.08
C GLY A 137 -1.96 36.25 -6.24
N GLU A 138 -2.29 36.41 -7.51
CA GLU A 138 -3.17 37.38 -8.17
C GLU A 138 -3.99 36.69 -9.29
N ALA A 139 -5.25 37.09 -9.44
CA ALA A 139 -6.04 36.76 -10.61
C ALA A 139 -5.64 37.71 -11.74
N GLU A 140 -4.70 37.32 -12.59
CA GLU A 140 -4.44 38.06 -13.83
C GLU A 140 -5.34 37.49 -14.94
N ASN A 141 -6.34 38.30 -15.26
CA ASN A 141 -7.30 38.13 -16.35
C ASN A 141 -6.56 38.08 -17.69
N VAL A 142 -6.38 36.89 -18.27
CA VAL A 142 -6.02 36.76 -19.69
C VAL A 142 -7.30 36.82 -20.50
N SER A 143 -7.57 38.00 -21.08
CA SER A 143 -8.58 38.16 -22.13
C SER A 143 -8.13 37.39 -23.38
N ASP A 144 -8.95 36.45 -23.83
CA ASP A 144 -8.87 35.85 -25.16
C ASP A 144 -9.12 36.94 -26.22
N GLU A 145 -8.05 37.51 -26.78
CA GLU A 145 -8.13 38.18 -28.09
C GLU A 145 -8.12 37.10 -29.18
N THR A 146 -9.32 36.73 -29.61
CA THR A 146 -9.53 35.95 -30.83
C THR A 146 -9.03 36.76 -32.03
N VAL A 147 -7.86 36.41 -32.56
CA VAL A 147 -7.43 36.82 -33.88
C VAL A 147 -8.26 36.04 -34.90
N ASN A 148 -9.19 36.71 -35.57
CA ASN A 148 -9.84 36.19 -36.77
C ASN A 148 -9.38 37.03 -37.96
N MET A 149 -9.01 36.36 -39.06
CA MET A 149 -8.55 36.94 -40.32
C MET A 149 -9.53 37.96 -40.92
#